data_AF-A0A4S2AF26-F1
#
_entry.id   AF-A0A4S2AF26-F1
#
_cell.length_a   1.000
_cell.length_b   1.000
_cell.length_c   1.000
_cell.angle_alpha   90.00
_cell.angle_beta   90.00
_cell.angle_gamma   90.00
#
_symmetry.space_group_name_H-M   'P 1'
#
loop_
_entity.id
_entity.type
_entity.pdbx_description
1 polymer ?
#
loop_
_entity_poly.entity_id
_entity_poly.type
_entity_poly.pdbx_seq_one_letter_code
_entity_poly.pdbx_strand_id
1 'polypeptide(L)'
;MDRGIITISETGVVIMPTAPIWMTQFEIADLFGMFSFDVRKAIHAIYKNKELNEAKTMRHIKRPDGISYDVYDIEMIIAVAFRICSKESVLFRR
;
A
#
# COMPACT_ATOMS: atom_id res chain seq x y z
N MET A 1 -12.05 0.11 12.73
CA MET A 1 -10.63 0.41 12.99
C MET A 1 -10.36 1.74 12.31
N ASP A 2 -9.91 2.72 13.07
CA ASP A 2 -9.46 3.98 12.48
C ASP A 2 -8.14 3.72 11.74
N ARG A 3 -8.17 3.88 10.42
CA ARG A 3 -6.99 3.75 9.57
C ARG A 3 -6.94 4.87 8.55
N GLY A 4 -5.73 5.34 8.28
CA GLY A 4 -5.44 6.31 7.25
C GLY A 4 -5.14 5.64 5.91
N ILE A 5 -5.49 6.34 4.83
CA ILE A 5 -5.11 6.00 3.46
C ILE A 5 -4.28 7.17 2.94
N ILE A 6 -3.15 6.86 2.30
CA ILE A 6 -2.35 7.85 1.58
C ILE A 6 -3.02 8.09 0.23
N THR A 7 -3.12 9.35 -0.18
CA THR A 7 -3.62 9.70 -1.51
C THR A 7 -2.68 10.69 -2.19
N ILE A 8 -2.72 10.72 -3.52
CA ILE A 8 -2.04 11.73 -4.33
C ILE A 8 -3.13 12.54 -5.01
N SER A 9 -3.13 13.87 -4.81
CA SER A 9 -4.06 14.75 -5.49
C SER A 9 -3.79 14.79 -6.99
N GLU A 10 -4.76 15.25 -7.79
CA GLU A 10 -4.55 15.51 -9.22
C GLU A 10 -3.39 16.49 -9.49
N THR A 11 -3.12 17.39 -8.54
CA THR A 11 -1.99 18.34 -8.56
C THR A 11 -0.65 17.71 -8.16
N GLY A 12 -0.63 16.42 -7.84
CA GLY A 12 0.57 15.66 -7.48
C GLY A 12 1.05 15.85 -6.05
N VAL A 13 0.19 16.35 -5.15
CA VAL A 13 0.51 16.52 -3.72
C VAL A 13 0.21 15.21 -3.00
N VAL A 14 1.20 14.66 -2.30
CA VAL A 14 1.03 13.48 -1.44
C VAL A 14 0.36 13.92 -0.13
N ILE A 15 -0.81 13.37 0.17
CA ILE A 15 -1.57 13.66 1.37
C ILE A 15 -1.38 12.50 2.36
N MET A 16 -0.73 12.80 3.48
CA MET A 16 -0.50 11.85 4.56
C MET A 16 -1.61 11.94 5.61
N PRO A 17 -2.27 10.82 5.97
CA PRO A 17 -3.27 10.82 7.03
C PRO A 17 -2.62 10.96 8.41
N THR A 18 -3.37 11.50 9.37
CA THR A 18 -2.95 11.59 10.78
C THR A 18 -3.20 10.28 11.55
N ALA A 19 -4.09 9.43 11.04
CA ALA A 19 -4.35 8.10 11.58
C ALA A 19 -3.29 7.08 11.14
N PRO A 20 -3.10 5.97 11.89
CA PRO A 20 -2.20 4.89 11.49
C PRO A 20 -2.51 4.37 10.09
N ILE A 21 -1.48 4.25 9.25
CA ILE A 21 -1.64 3.86 7.86
C ILE A 21 -1.78 2.34 7.77
N TRP A 22 -2.90 1.92 7.21
CA TRP A 22 -3.16 0.53 6.84
C TRP A 22 -3.92 0.57 5.53
N MET A 23 -3.32 0.07 4.45
CA MET A 23 -3.92 0.12 3.12
C MET A 23 -4.07 -1.28 2.53
N THR A 24 -5.20 -1.52 1.88
CA THR A 24 -5.43 -2.74 1.10
C THR A 24 -4.60 -2.72 -0.18
N GLN A 25 -4.41 -3.88 -0.80
CA GLN A 25 -3.79 -3.99 -2.12
C GLN A 25 -4.48 -3.09 -3.17
N PHE A 26 -5.80 -2.96 -3.10
CA PHE A 26 -6.57 -2.12 -4.05
C PHE A 26 -6.29 -0.64 -3.84
N GLU A 27 -6.26 -0.18 -2.60
CA GLU A 27 -5.95 1.22 -2.30
C GLU A 27 -4.51 1.58 -2.65
N ILE A 28 -3.57 0.63 -2.53
CA ILE A 28 -2.18 0.82 -3.00
C ILE A 28 -2.14 0.89 -4.53
N ALA A 29 -2.95 0.08 -5.21
CA ALA A 29 -3.10 0.14 -6.66
C ALA A 29 -3.66 1.49 -7.10
N ASP A 30 -4.71 1.97 -6.44
CA ASP A 30 -5.32 3.28 -6.70
C ASP A 30 -4.32 4.42 -6.42
N LEU A 31 -3.55 4.35 -5.32
CA LEU A 31 -2.50 5.30 -4.97
C LEU A 31 -1.46 5.43 -6.08
N PHE A 32 -1.04 4.31 -6.68
CA PHE A 32 0.01 4.29 -7.70
C PHE A 32 -0.50 4.29 -9.14
N GLY A 33 -1.81 4.34 -9.37
CA GLY A 33 -2.39 4.25 -10.71
C GLY A 33 -2.09 2.92 -11.43
N MET A 34 -1.98 1.83 -10.68
CA MET A 34 -1.56 0.51 -11.17
C MET A 34 -2.67 -0.54 -11.04
N PHE A 35 -2.56 -1.65 -11.77
CA PHE A 35 -3.44 -2.79 -11.51
C PHE A 35 -3.07 -3.46 -10.18
N SER A 36 -4.09 -3.92 -9.45
CA SER A 36 -3.92 -4.68 -8.20
C SER A 36 -3.03 -5.93 -8.37
N PHE A 37 -3.01 -6.51 -9.57
CA PHE A 37 -2.12 -7.63 -9.91
C PHE A 37 -0.63 -7.25 -9.83
N ASP A 38 -0.25 -6.06 -10.29
CA ASP A 38 1.14 -5.60 -10.26
C ASP A 38 1.59 -5.32 -8.83
N VAL A 39 0.71 -4.71 -8.03
CA VAL A 39 0.93 -4.51 -6.59
C VAL A 39 1.09 -5.86 -5.89
N ARG A 40 0.22 -6.84 -6.19
CA ARG A 40 0.33 -8.21 -5.64
C ARG A 40 1.68 -8.84 -5.96
N LYS A 41 2.15 -8.69 -7.20
CA LYS A 41 3.44 -9.20 -7.64
C LYS A 41 4.60 -8.52 -6.92
N ALA A 42 4.52 -7.20 -6.71
CA ALA A 42 5.51 -6.45 -5.95
C ALA A 42 5.57 -6.89 -4.48
N ILE A 43 4.43 -6.95 -3.80
CA ILE A 43 4.32 -7.42 -2.40
C ILE A 43 4.88 -8.84 -2.26
N HIS A 44 4.47 -9.75 -3.15
CA HIS A 44 4.96 -11.13 -3.13
C HIS A 44 6.49 -11.19 -3.31
N ALA A 45 7.05 -10.38 -4.20
CA ALA A 45 8.50 -10.33 -4.40
C ALA A 45 9.24 -9.79 -3.18
N ILE A 46 8.72 -8.75 -2.51
CA ILE A 46 9.28 -8.15 -1.30
C ILE A 46 9.38 -9.21 -0.18
N TYR A 47 8.30 -9.94 0.08
CA TYR A 47 8.30 -10.99 1.10
C TYR A 47 9.14 -12.21 0.71
N LYS A 48 9.08 -12.64 -0.55
CA LYS A 48 9.92 -13.72 -1.07
C LYS A 48 11.42 -13.41 -0.88
N ASN A 49 11.80 -12.16 -1.08
CA ASN A 49 13.17 -11.68 -0.91
C ASN A 49 13.52 -11.39 0.56
N LYS A 50 12.57 -11.54 1.50
CA LYS A 50 12.72 -11.20 2.92
C LYS A 50 13.13 -9.75 3.16
N GLU A 51 12.74 -8.84 2.25
CA GLU A 51 12.97 -7.40 2.38
C GLU A 51 12.14 -6.82 3.54
N LEU A 52 10.93 -7.38 3.77
CA LEU A 52 10.04 -7.05 4.90
C LEU A 52 9.54 -8.33 5.59
N ASN A 53 9.03 -8.17 6.81
CA ASN A 53 8.48 -9.27 7.61
C ASN A 53 6.95 -9.22 7.63
N GLU A 54 6.31 -10.22 7.03
CA GLU A 54 4.85 -10.37 6.95
C GLU A 54 4.15 -10.16 8.30
N ALA A 55 4.70 -10.69 9.40
CA ALA A 55 4.08 -10.59 10.72
C ALA A 55 4.05 -9.15 11.28
N LYS A 56 4.90 -8.25 10.76
CA LYS A 56 4.96 -6.85 11.18
C LYS A 56 4.20 -5.93 10.23
N THR A 57 4.32 -6.18 8.94
CA THR A 57 3.87 -5.27 7.87
C THR A 57 2.50 -5.64 7.29
N MET A 58 1.92 -6.78 7.67
CA MET A 58 0.61 -7.26 7.21
C MET A 58 -0.35 -7.50 8.39
N ARG A 59 -1.61 -7.11 8.22
CA ARG A 59 -2.69 -7.47 9.15
C ARG A 59 -3.91 -7.93 8.38
N HIS A 60 -4.69 -8.80 9.00
CA HIS A 60 -6.00 -9.19 8.49
C HIS A 60 -7.09 -8.39 9.22
N ILE A 61 -7.86 -7.60 8.48
CA ILE A 61 -9.02 -6.89 9.01
C ILE A 61 -10.27 -7.61 8.53
N LYS A 62 -11.12 -8.02 9.48
CA LYS A 62 -12.46 -8.53 9.19
C LYS A 62 -13.43 -7.36 9.06
N ARG A 63 -14.12 -7.29 7.93
CA ARG A 63 -15.28 -6.41 7.79
C ARG A 63 -16.53 -7.06 8.43
N PRO A 64 -17.57 -6.26 8.74
CA PRO A 64 -18.82 -6.76 9.32
C PRO A 64 -19.55 -7.77 8.43
N ASP A 65 -19.26 -7.74 7.12
CA ASP A 65 -19.75 -8.69 6.12
C ASP A 65 -19.11 -10.09 6.21
N GLY A 66 -18.18 -10.30 7.16
CA GLY A 66 -17.47 -11.56 7.36
C GLY A 66 -16.26 -11.73 6.45
N ILE A 67 -16.00 -10.79 5.54
CA ILE A 67 -14.87 -10.86 4.61
C ILE A 67 -13.62 -10.28 5.29
N SER A 68 -12.54 -11.06 5.28
CA SER A 68 -11.23 -10.59 5.73
C SER A 68 -10.42 -10.05 4.56
N TYR A 69 -9.82 -8.88 4.74
CA TYR A 69 -8.90 -8.28 3.79
C TYR A 69 -7.52 -8.12 4.42
N ASP A 70 -6.52 -8.28 3.57
CA ASP A 70 -5.14 -8.00 3.92
C ASP A 70 -4.89 -6.50 3.80
N VAL A 71 -4.41 -5.91 4.88
CA VAL A 71 -3.92 -4.54 4.91
C VAL A 71 -2.43 -4.53 5.19
N TYR A 72 -1.78 -3.54 4.61
CA TYR A 72 -0.35 -3.35 4.65
C TYR A 72 -0.01 -2.01 5.29
N ASP A 73 1.11 -1.99 6.01
CA ASP A 73 1.61 -0.79 6.67
C ASP A 73 2.33 0.17 5.71
N ILE A 74 2.82 1.28 6.25
CA ILE A 74 3.59 2.26 5.49
C ILE A 74 4.92 1.71 4.95
N GLU A 75 5.58 0.80 5.67
CA GLU A 75 6.85 0.20 5.21
C GLU A 75 6.63 -0.57 3.90
N MET A 76 5.56 -1.35 3.81
CA MET A 76 5.18 -2.03 2.57
C MET A 76 4.85 -1.05 1.44
N ILE A 77 4.11 0.03 1.73
CA ILE A 77 3.74 1.03 0.71
C ILE A 77 5.00 1.68 0.14
N ILE A 78 5.97 2.04 0.99
CA ILE A 78 7.26 2.58 0.57
C ILE A 78 8.01 1.55 -0.28
N ALA A 79 8.13 0.30 0.15
CA ALA A 79 8.83 -0.74 -0.59
C ALA A 79 8.21 -0.96 -1.99
N VAL A 80 6.88 -0.95 -2.09
CA VAL A 80 6.17 -1.02 -3.37
C VAL A 80 6.46 0.23 -4.23
N ALA A 81 6.47 1.42 -3.64
CA ALA A 81 6.78 2.66 -4.36
C ALA A 81 8.17 2.65 -5.00
N PHE A 82 9.16 2.02 -4.37
CA PHE A 82 10.52 1.88 -4.94
C PHE A 82 10.64 0.76 -5.99
N ARG A 83 9.68 -0.17 -6.04
CA ARG A 83 9.71 -1.31 -6.96
C ARG A 83 8.90 -1.08 -8.24
N ILE A 84 7.88 -0.23 -8.18
CA ILE A 84 7.00 0.10 -9.30
C ILE A 84 7.42 1.44 -9.94
N CYS A 85 7.39 1.49 -11.27
CA CYS A 85 7.65 2.71 -12.04
C CYS A 85 6.35 3.29 -12.63
N SER A 86 5.54 3.95 -11.80
CA SER A 86 4.38 4.75 -12.24
C SER A 86 4.65 6.25 -12.05
N LYS A 87 3.83 7.11 -12.65
CA LYS A 87 3.95 8.56 -12.48
C LYS A 87 3.76 8.94 -11.01
N GLU A 88 2.77 8.32 -10.39
CA GLU A 88 2.38 8.47 -8.99
C GLU A 88 3.47 7.94 -8.06
N SER A 89 4.12 6.80 -8.39
CA SER A 89 5.24 6.30 -7.58
C SER A 89 6.46 7.21 -7.66
N VAL A 90 6.73 7.83 -8.82
CA VAL A 90 7.78 8.85 -8.97
C VAL A 90 7.47 10.08 -8.13
N LEU A 91 6.22 10.54 -8.10
CA LEU A 91 5.78 11.66 -7.27
C LEU A 91 5.90 11.34 -5.78
N PHE A 92 5.51 10.13 -5.38
CA PHE A 92 5.60 9.67 -3.99
C PHE A 92 7.04 9.63 -3.45
N ARG A 93 8.04 9.45 -4.32
CA ARG A 93 9.47 9.40 -3.95
C ARG A 93 10.17 10.78 -3.88
N ARG A 94 9.46 11.88 -4.14
CA ARG A 94 9.99 13.25 -4.06
C ARG A 94 9.79 13.84 -2.67
#